data_AF-A0A6N7LYM9-F1
#
_entry.id   AF-A0A6N7LYM9-F1
#
_cell.length_a   1.000
_cell.length_b   1.000
_cell.length_c   1.000
_cell.angle_alpha   90.00
_cell.angle_beta   90.00
_cell.angle_gamma   90.00
#
_symmetry.space_group_name_H-M   'P 1'
#
loop_
_entity.id
_entity.type
_entity.pdbx_description
1 polymer ?
#
loop_
_entity_poly.entity_id
_entity_poly.type
_entity_poly.pdbx_seq_one_letter_code
_entity_poly.pdbx_strand_id
1 'polypeptide(L)'
;AGVYGRKGMVGPRKPQEIGMHAVRAGDIVGEHTIIFAGMGERLELTHRAHSRDCFARGAVEAAKWIIRQPPGFYDMQDFLGLKGSKK
;
A
#
# COMPACT_ATOMS: atom_id res chain seq x y z
N ALA A 1 12.41 7.31 -8.39
CA ALA A 1 13.68 6.57 -8.26
C ALA A 1 13.64 5.72 -6.98
N GLY A 2 13.32 4.43 -7.10
CA GLY A 2 13.29 3.52 -5.95
C GLY A 2 14.71 3.17 -5.48
N VAL A 3 14.96 3.25 -4.17
CA VAL A 3 16.22 2.89 -3.53
C VAL A 3 15.96 1.74 -2.55
N TYR A 4 16.48 0.56 -2.86
CA TYR A 4 16.13 -0.70 -2.16
C TYR A 4 17.09 -1.08 -1.03
N GLY A 5 18.04 -0.19 -0.70
CA GLY A 5 19.00 -0.40 0.37
C GLY A 5 20.06 0.71 0.39
N ARG A 6 20.67 0.91 1.56
CA ARG A 6 21.84 1.79 1.76
C ARG A 6 22.85 1.01 2.59
N LYS A 7 24.06 0.78 2.06
CA LYS A 7 25.12 0.01 2.71
C LYS A 7 26.44 0.76 2.62
N GLY A 8 27.11 0.97 3.76
CA GLY A 8 28.36 1.73 3.83
C GLY A 8 28.13 3.25 3.70
N MET A 9 29.15 3.97 3.22
CA MET A 9 29.14 5.43 3.09
C MET A 9 28.47 5.87 1.77
N VAL A 10 27.15 5.95 1.78
CA VAL A 10 26.35 6.25 0.57
C VAL A 10 26.08 7.74 0.33
N GLY A 11 26.49 8.61 1.26
CA GLY A 11 26.26 10.06 1.18
C GLY A 11 24.79 10.48 1.41
N PRO A 12 24.50 11.79 1.25
CA PRO A 12 23.18 12.37 1.50
C PRO A 12 22.08 11.78 0.60
N ARG A 13 20.84 11.78 1.10
CA ARG A 13 19.65 11.35 0.33
C ARG A 13 19.30 12.41 -0.71
N LYS A 14 19.10 12.01 -1.98
CA LYS A 14 18.61 12.93 -3.01
C LYS A 14 17.10 13.20 -2.83
N PRO A 15 16.58 14.38 -3.23
CA PRO A 15 15.17 14.72 -3.03
C PRO A 15 14.18 13.73 -3.66
N GLN A 16 14.48 13.22 -4.86
CA GLN A 16 13.56 12.34 -5.63
C GLN A 16 13.68 10.85 -5.28
N GLU A 17 14.52 10.48 -4.32
CA GLU A 17 14.63 9.10 -3.86
C GLU A 17 13.34 8.66 -3.14
N ILE A 18 12.99 7.38 -3.28
CA ILE A 18 11.97 6.72 -2.46
C ILE A 18 12.65 5.49 -1.85
N GLY A 19 12.88 5.53 -0.54
CA GLY A 19 13.52 4.44 0.19
C GLY A 19 12.55 3.28 0.40
N MET A 20 12.99 2.07 0.09
CA MET A 20 12.24 0.83 0.26
C MET A 20 12.98 -0.07 1.24
N HIS A 21 12.27 -0.51 2.29
CA HIS A 21 12.78 -1.45 3.26
C HIS A 21 11.86 -2.65 3.35
N ALA A 22 12.45 -3.84 3.24
CA ALA A 22 11.73 -5.10 3.28
C ALA A 22 12.22 -5.92 4.47
N VAL A 23 11.49 -5.85 5.58
CA VAL A 23 11.78 -6.64 6.78
C VAL A 23 11.21 -8.06 6.60
N ARG A 24 11.91 -9.07 7.12
CA ARG A 24 11.46 -10.46 7.21
C ARG A 24 11.66 -10.90 8.65
N ALA A 25 10.58 -11.23 9.34
CA ALA A 25 10.63 -11.66 10.73
C ALA A 25 9.42 -12.53 11.07
N GLY A 26 9.69 -13.69 11.67
CA GLY A 26 8.69 -14.56 12.29
C GLY A 26 7.47 -14.86 11.42
N ASP A 27 6.30 -14.69 12.03
CA ASP A 27 4.97 -14.99 11.53
C ASP A 27 4.20 -13.75 11.05
N ILE A 28 4.89 -12.63 10.81
CA ILE A 28 4.28 -11.40 10.32
C ILE A 28 3.60 -11.65 8.97
N VAL A 29 2.28 -11.52 8.95
CA VAL A 29 1.46 -11.70 7.73
C VAL A 29 1.78 -10.62 6.70
N GLY A 30 1.87 -9.37 7.15
CA GLY A 30 2.26 -8.23 6.32
C GLY A 30 2.03 -6.91 7.02
N GLU A 31 3.06 -6.07 7.03
CA GLU A 31 3.02 -4.69 7.49
C GLU A 31 3.65 -3.79 6.41
N HIS A 32 2.98 -2.69 6.09
CA HIS A 32 3.47 -1.69 5.17
C HIS A 32 3.31 -0.32 5.80
N THR A 33 4.41 0.42 5.89
CA THR A 33 4.39 1.81 6.38
C THR A 33 4.98 2.72 5.32
N ILE A 34 4.23 3.77 4.99
CA ILE A 34 4.72 4.89 4.19
C ILE A 34 5.04 6.02 5.16
N ILE A 35 6.26 6.54 5.09
CA ILE A 35 6.74 7.62 5.94
C ILE A 35 6.94 8.87 5.10
N PHE A 36 6.24 9.94 5.46
CA PHE A 36 6.49 11.30 5.00
C PHE A 36 7.16 12.07 6.13
N ALA A 37 8.46 12.34 6.00
CA ALA A 37 9.24 13.02 7.03
C ALA A 37 9.68 14.41 6.54
N GLY A 38 9.31 15.43 7.30
CA GLY A 38 9.74 16.82 7.11
C GLY A 38 10.64 17.29 8.26
N MET A 39 11.05 18.55 8.23
CA MET A 39 11.77 19.15 9.35
C MET A 39 10.80 19.33 10.53
N GLY A 40 11.08 18.68 11.66
CA GLY A 40 10.29 18.82 12.89
C GLY A 40 9.03 17.96 12.97
N GLU A 41 8.65 17.25 11.90
CA GLU A 41 7.45 16.41 11.91
C GLU A 41 7.55 15.18 10.98
N ARG A 42 6.65 14.22 11.21
CA ARG A 42 6.53 13.02 10.41
C ARG A 42 5.09 12.53 10.39
N LEU A 43 4.58 12.25 9.20
CA LEU A 43 3.31 11.56 8.97
C LEU A 43 3.59 10.12 8.52
N GLU A 44 2.92 9.16 9.15
CA GLU A 44 3.04 7.75 8.81
C GLU A 44 1.68 7.16 8.45
N LEU A 45 1.62 6.43 7.33
CA LEU A 45 0.47 5.64 6.92
C LEU A 45 0.85 4.17 7.02
N THR A 46 0.27 3.47 7.99
CA THR A 46 0.59 2.06 8.27
C THR A 46 -0.62 1.17 8.03
N HIS A 47 -0.43 0.13 7.20
CA HIS A 47 -1.39 -0.96 7.02
C HIS A 47 -0.80 -2.25 7.60
N ARG A 48 -1.51 -2.85 8.56
CA ARG A 48 -1.15 -4.11 9.22
C ARG A 48 -2.23 -5.15 8.97
N ALA A 49 -1.86 -6.26 8.35
CA ALA A 49 -2.73 -7.42 8.24
C ALA A 49 -2.54 -8.33 9.47
N HIS A 50 -3.59 -8.52 10.26
CA HIS A 50 -3.58 -9.48 11.38
C HIS A 50 -3.76 -10.93 10.90
N SER A 51 -4.43 -11.14 9.77
CA SER A 51 -4.57 -12.43 9.10
C SER A 51 -4.80 -12.23 7.61
N ARG A 52 -4.74 -13.31 6.82
CA ARG A 52 -5.04 -13.27 5.38
C ARG A 52 -6.54 -13.17 5.10
N ASP A 53 -7.38 -13.30 6.12
CA ASP A 53 -8.84 -13.25 5.97
C ASP A 53 -9.34 -11.90 5.47
N CYS A 54 -8.62 -10.80 5.73
CA CYS A 54 -9.00 -9.48 5.23
C CYS A 54 -9.10 -9.47 3.69
N PHE A 55 -8.16 -10.14 3.01
CA PHE A 55 -8.16 -10.27 1.55
C PHE A 55 -9.28 -11.19 1.07
N ALA A 56 -9.48 -12.33 1.75
CA ALA A 56 -10.54 -13.28 1.42
C ALA A 56 -11.93 -12.65 1.55
N ARG A 57 -12.19 -11.92 2.64
CA ARG A 57 -13.44 -11.18 2.85
C ARG A 57 -13.64 -10.13 1.76
N GLY A 58 -12.60 -9.36 1.44
CA GLY A 58 -12.66 -8.37 0.35
C GLY A 58 -13.03 -8.99 -0.99
N ALA A 59 -12.44 -10.14 -1.34
CA ALA A 59 -12.76 -10.86 -2.57
C ALA A 59 -14.21 -11.38 -2.61
N VAL A 60 -14.72 -11.91 -1.50
CA VAL A 60 -16.12 -12.37 -1.41
C VAL A 60 -17.10 -11.21 -1.55
N GLU A 61 -16.83 -10.07 -0.91
CA GLU A 61 -17.69 -8.89 -1.05
C GLU A 61 -17.62 -8.28 -2.46
N ALA A 62 -16.43 -8.22 -3.06
CA ALA A 62 -16.27 -7.80 -4.45
C ALA A 62 -17.03 -8.73 -5.42
N ALA A 63 -17.05 -10.04 -5.17
CA ALA A 63 -17.83 -11.00 -5.96
C ALA A 63 -19.35 -10.79 -5.83
N LYS A 64 -19.86 -10.42 -4.66
CA LYS A 64 -21.28 -10.05 -4.51
C LYS A 64 -21.62 -8.74 -5.21
N TRP A 65 -20.66 -7.81 -5.28
CA TRP A 65 -20.82 -6.52 -5.94
C TRP A 65 -20.77 -6.64 -7.47
N ILE A 66 -19.84 -7.43 -8.02
CA ILE A 66 -19.56 -7.50 -9.47
C ILE A 66 -20.74 -8.06 -10.27
N ILE A 67 -21.54 -8.97 -9.70
CA ILE A 67 -22.70 -9.57 -10.39
C ILE A 67 -23.82 -8.56 -10.69
N ARG A 68 -23.74 -7.35 -10.12
CA ARG A 68 -24.69 -6.25 -10.35
C ARG A 68 -24.13 -5.20 -11.32
N GLN A 69 -22.90 -5.36 -11.81
CA GLN A 69 -22.24 -4.40 -12.69
C GLN A 69 -22.39 -4.80 -14.15
N PRO A 70 -22.40 -3.84 -15.10
CA PRO A 70 -22.34 -4.15 -16.52
C PRO A 70 -21.01 -4.83 -16.89
N PRO A 71 -20.91 -5.53 -18.03
CA PRO A 71 -19.64 -6.10 -18.49
C PRO A 71 -18.54 -5.04 -18.59
N GLY A 72 -17.37 -5.33 -18.01
CA GLY A 72 -16.26 -4.39 -17.95
C GLY A 72 -15.08 -4.95 -17.16
N PHE A 73 -13.98 -4.19 -17.13
CA PHE A 73 -12.82 -4.50 -16.30
C PHE A 73 -12.84 -3.62 -15.06
N TYR A 74 -12.89 -4.25 -13.89
CA TYR A 74 -13.04 -3.58 -12.61
C TYR A 74 -11.87 -3.92 -11.68
N ASP A 75 -11.53 -2.99 -10.81
CA ASP A 75 -10.53 -3.15 -9.76
C ASP A 75 -11.13 -2.85 -8.37
N MET A 76 -10.31 -2.97 -7.32
CA MET A 76 -10.75 -2.68 -5.95
C MET A 76 -11.14 -1.21 -5.73
N GLN A 77 -10.66 -0.28 -6.56
CA GLN A 77 -11.04 1.13 -6.46
C GLN A 77 -12.46 1.34 -6.97
N ASP A 78 -12.90 0.58 -7.98
CA ASP A 78 -14.30 0.59 -8.42
C ASP A 78 -15.22 0.05 -7.33
N PHE A 79 -14.85 -1.10 -6.73
CA PHE A 79 -15.60 -1.71 -5.63
C PHE A 79 -15.70 -0.80 -4.40
N LEU A 80 -14.60 -0.14 -4.03
CA LEU A 80 -14.55 0.76 -2.86
C LEU A 80 -15.07 2.17 -3.15
N GLY A 81 -15.44 2.49 -4.40
CA GLY A 81 -15.89 3.84 -4.78
C GLY A 81 -14.81 4.91 -4.67
N LEU A 82 -13.53 4.53 -4.81
CA LEU A 82 -12.37 5.42 -4.61
C LEU A 82 -11.87 6.08 -5.90
N LYS A 83 -12.39 5.69 -7.07
CA LYS A 83 -12.20 6.48 -8.29
C LYS A 83 -13.01 7.76 -8.13
N GLY A 84 -12.33 8.85 -7.77
CA GLY A 84 -12.94 10.16 -7.70
C GLY A 84 -13.68 10.47 -9.01
N SER A 85 -14.83 11.15 -8.90
CA SER A 85 -15.46 11.83 -10.03
C SER A 85 -14.35 12.53 -10.81
N LYS A 86 -14.10 12.10 -12.05
CA LYS A 86 -13.24 12.88 -12.95
C LYS A 86 -13.80 14.30 -12.93
N LYS A 87 -13.04 15.25 -12.39
CA LYS A 87 -13.19 16.65 -12.80
C LYS A 87 -12.44 16.78 -14.12
#